data_AF-A0A1F8BAJ0-F1
#
_entry.id   AF-A0A1F8BAJ0-F1
#
_cell.length_a   1.000
_cell.length_b   1.000
_cell.length_c   1.000
_cell.angle_alpha   90.00
_cell.angle_beta   90.00
_cell.angle_gamma   90.00
#
_symmetry.space_group_name_H-M   'P 1'
#
loop_
_entity.id
_entity.type
_entity.pdbx_description
1 polymer ?
#
loop_
_entity_poly.entity_id
_entity_poly.type
_entity_poly.pdbx_seq_one_letter_code
_entity_poly.pdbx_strand_id
1 'polypeptide(L)'
;MQNKTFYLYHNSLLALPIVGPLFYKFQILLLKNRLLNNVFISNRNWPQRDSILVRFNIQTVVKIKSSKFGRILKKIKAIMVLDCPEINLEIMNRDQLYSLMWTLVFCNYVTRKTKEALGKLLPSDFPIYENNI
;
A
#
# COMPACT_ATOMS: atom_id res chain seq x y z
N MET A 1 -13.88 -12.25 14.21
CA MET A 1 -12.40 -12.18 14.20
C MET A 1 -12.01 -10.75 13.91
N GLN A 2 -11.16 -10.11 14.73
CA GLN A 2 -10.67 -8.76 14.43
C GLN A 2 -9.87 -8.79 13.13
N ASN A 3 -10.23 -7.95 12.17
CA ASN A 3 -9.47 -7.78 10.93
C ASN A 3 -8.11 -7.16 11.28
N LYS A 4 -7.03 -7.93 11.12
CA LYS A 4 -5.68 -7.42 11.37
C LYS A 4 -5.36 -6.33 10.36
N THR A 5 -4.94 -5.17 10.84
CA THR A 5 -4.55 -4.04 9.98
C THR A 5 -3.04 -4.00 9.78
N PHE A 6 -2.61 -3.94 8.52
CA PHE A 6 -1.24 -3.71 8.10
C PHE A 6 -1.11 -2.35 7.43
N TYR A 7 0.05 -1.74 7.56
CA TYR A 7 0.38 -0.46 6.94
C TYR A 7 1.50 -0.68 5.93
N LEU A 8 1.25 -0.38 4.66
CA LEU A 8 2.18 -0.62 3.56
C LEU A 8 2.83 0.70 3.12
N TYR A 9 4.14 0.80 3.29
CA TYR A 9 4.94 1.99 2.99
C TYR A 9 5.89 1.76 1.82
N HIS A 10 6.09 2.78 0.99
CA HIS A 10 7.11 2.74 -0.05
C HIS A 10 8.46 3.16 0.53
N ASN A 11 9.50 2.36 0.32
CA ASN A 11 10.87 2.71 0.71
C ASN A 11 11.85 2.40 -0.43
N SER A 12 12.51 3.44 -0.95
CA SER A 12 13.47 3.34 -2.05
C SER A 12 14.77 2.61 -1.65
N LEU A 13 15.16 2.60 -0.37
CA LEU A 13 16.35 1.88 0.11
C LEU A 13 16.24 0.37 -0.15
N LEU A 14 15.02 -0.17 -0.16
CA LEU A 14 14.77 -1.58 -0.48
C LEU A 14 14.94 -1.91 -1.97
N ALA A 15 15.27 -0.92 -2.81
CA ALA A 15 15.65 -1.14 -4.21
C ALA A 15 17.15 -1.46 -4.36
N LEU A 16 17.97 -1.23 -3.33
CA LEU A 16 19.40 -1.52 -3.38
C LEU A 16 19.65 -3.04 -3.44
N PRO A 17 20.59 -3.50 -4.30
CA PRO A 17 21.03 -4.89 -4.28
C PRO A 17 21.62 -5.19 -2.89
N ILE A 18 21.40 -6.40 -2.37
CA ILE A 18 21.76 -6.84 -0.99
C ILE A 18 20.84 -6.30 0.10
N VAL A 19 20.73 -4.97 0.27
CA VAL A 19 19.93 -4.37 1.38
C VAL A 19 18.46 -4.78 1.29
N GLY A 20 17.86 -4.67 0.10
CA GLY A 20 16.47 -5.05 -0.13
C GLY A 20 16.19 -6.51 0.25
N PRO A 21 16.86 -7.49 -0.36
CA PRO A 21 16.67 -8.91 -0.05
C PRO A 21 16.84 -9.26 1.44
N LEU A 22 17.87 -8.74 2.12
CA LEU A 22 18.10 -9.00 3.55
C LEU A 22 16.97 -8.43 4.40
N PHE A 23 16.59 -7.18 4.15
CA PHE A 23 15.51 -6.53 4.89
C PHE A 23 14.16 -7.22 4.64
N TYR A 24 13.88 -7.66 3.41
CA TYR A 24 12.67 -8.44 3.13
C TYR A 24 12.65 -9.79 3.85
N LYS A 25 13.78 -10.51 3.93
CA LYS A 25 13.87 -11.75 4.71
C LYS A 25 13.53 -11.50 6.19
N PHE A 26 14.05 -10.41 6.75
CA PHE A 26 13.74 -10.01 8.13
C PHE A 26 12.26 -9.66 8.31
N GLN A 27 11.68 -8.86 7.42
CA GLN A 27 10.24 -8.57 7.45
C GLN A 27 9.37 -9.83 7.35
N ILE A 28 9.74 -10.79 6.49
CA ILE A 28 9.02 -12.07 6.36
C ILE A 28 9.05 -12.84 7.68
N LEU A 29 10.20 -12.90 8.36
CA LEU A 29 10.32 -13.56 9.66
C LEU A 29 9.41 -12.91 10.70
N LEU A 30 9.44 -11.58 10.81
CA LEU A 30 8.59 -10.84 11.76
C LEU A 30 7.09 -10.98 11.44
N LEU A 31 6.72 -10.99 10.15
CA LEU A 31 5.34 -11.22 9.72
C LEU A 31 4.84 -12.61 10.11
N LYS A 32 5.65 -13.66 9.93
CA LYS A 32 5.31 -15.02 10.35
C LYS A 32 5.05 -15.10 11.85
N ASN A 33 5.85 -14.39 12.64
CA ASN A 33 5.71 -14.33 14.10
C ASN A 33 4.67 -13.29 14.57
N ARG A 34 3.94 -12.66 13.64
CA ARG A 34 2.91 -11.64 13.91
C ARG A 34 3.43 -10.37 14.63
N LEU A 35 4.73 -10.13 14.62
CA LEU A 35 5.39 -9.01 15.30
C LEU A 35 5.44 -7.72 14.46
N LEU A 36 5.01 -7.77 13.21
CA LEU A 36 5.06 -6.65 12.28
C LEU A 36 3.67 -6.28 11.77
N ASN A 37 3.33 -4.99 11.88
CA ASN A 37 2.15 -4.40 11.23
C ASN A 37 2.56 -3.36 10.16
N ASN A 38 3.76 -2.79 10.25
CA ASN A 38 4.30 -1.85 9.27
C ASN A 38 5.18 -2.59 8.28
N VAL A 39 4.80 -2.61 7.02
CA VAL A 39 5.49 -3.34 5.95
C VAL A 39 6.02 -2.33 4.95
N PHE A 40 7.32 -2.41 4.67
CA PHE A 40 8.01 -1.56 3.71
C PHE A 40 8.31 -2.35 2.44
N ILE A 41 7.98 -1.76 1.29
CA ILE A 41 8.25 -2.34 -0.03
C ILE A 41 8.83 -1.29 -0.99
N SER A 42 9.56 -1.75 -2.00
CA SER A 42 10.08 -0.95 -3.11
C SER A 42 9.45 -1.36 -4.43
N ASN A 43 9.59 -0.49 -5.42
CA ASN A 43 9.12 -0.78 -6.77
C ASN A 43 9.97 -1.82 -7.52
N ARG A 44 11.21 -2.08 -7.04
CA ARG A 44 12.08 -3.10 -7.62
C ARG A 44 11.50 -4.50 -7.44
N ASN A 45 11.55 -5.30 -8.50
CA ASN A 45 11.05 -6.66 -8.48
C ASN A 45 12.00 -7.57 -7.70
N TRP A 46 11.52 -8.09 -6.57
CA TRP A 46 12.24 -9.05 -5.74
C TRP A 46 11.30 -10.22 -5.41
N PRO A 47 11.76 -11.48 -5.50
CA PRO A 47 10.95 -12.63 -5.09
C PRO A 47 10.46 -12.53 -3.63
N GLN A 48 11.28 -11.95 -2.74
CA GLN A 48 10.94 -11.77 -1.33
C GLN A 48 9.84 -10.72 -1.14
N ARG A 49 9.83 -9.64 -1.94
CA ARG A 49 8.74 -8.65 -1.95
C ARG A 49 7.43 -9.34 -2.30
N ASP A 50 7.44 -10.16 -3.35
CA ASP A 50 6.24 -10.88 -3.77
C ASP A 50 5.76 -11.86 -2.69
N SER A 51 6.68 -12.55 -2.01
CA SER A 51 6.37 -13.43 -0.87
C SER A 51 5.69 -12.69 0.29
N ILE A 52 5.98 -11.41 0.50
CA ILE A 52 5.28 -10.58 1.49
C ILE A 52 3.87 -10.25 0.99
N LEU A 53 3.73 -9.77 -0.25
CA LEU A 53 2.46 -9.29 -0.78
C LEU A 53 1.39 -10.38 -0.81
N VAL A 54 1.75 -11.62 -1.15
CA VAL A 54 0.81 -12.75 -1.19
C VAL A 54 0.39 -13.26 0.18
N ARG A 55 1.01 -12.79 1.28
CA ARG A 55 0.61 -13.17 2.65
C ARG A 55 -0.59 -12.36 3.16
N PHE A 56 -0.88 -11.21 2.56
CA PHE A 56 -2.08 -10.45 2.87
C PHE A 56 -3.30 -11.15 2.28
N ASN A 57 -4.18 -11.62 3.16
CA ASN A 57 -5.37 -12.39 2.81
C ASN A 57 -6.65 -11.57 3.00
N ILE A 58 -7.79 -12.14 2.61
CA ILE A 58 -9.08 -11.44 2.62
C ILE A 58 -9.56 -10.99 4.01
N GLN A 59 -9.01 -11.58 5.09
CA GLN A 59 -9.33 -11.22 6.48
C GLN A 59 -8.45 -10.08 7.01
N THR A 60 -7.60 -9.49 6.17
CA THR A 60 -6.71 -8.39 6.54
C THR A 60 -7.13 -7.09 5.88
N VAL A 61 -6.88 -5.99 6.58
CA VAL A 61 -6.98 -4.64 6.02
C VAL A 61 -5.56 -4.15 5.78
N VAL A 62 -5.26 -3.72 4.56
CA VAL A 62 -3.96 -3.17 4.19
C VAL A 62 -4.14 -1.68 3.89
N LYS A 63 -3.69 -0.84 4.81
CA LYS A 63 -3.64 0.62 4.64
C LYS A 63 -2.41 0.99 3.82
N ILE A 64 -2.65 1.44 2.61
CA ILE A 64 -1.66 1.84 1.63
C ILE A 64 -1.24 3.29 1.92
N LYS A 65 -0.01 3.46 2.43
CA LYS A 65 0.56 4.75 2.84
C LYS A 65 1.44 5.39 1.75
N SER A 66 1.28 4.98 0.49
CA SER A 66 1.96 5.60 -0.64
C SER A 66 1.17 5.46 -1.94
N SER A 67 1.15 6.51 -2.76
CA SER A 67 0.63 6.48 -4.13
C SER A 67 1.56 5.80 -5.14
N LYS A 68 2.78 5.40 -4.73
CA LYS A 68 3.86 4.98 -5.62
C LYS A 68 3.84 3.49 -6.01
N PHE A 69 2.85 2.71 -5.59
CA PHE A 69 2.87 1.25 -5.78
C PHE A 69 2.33 0.77 -7.12
N GLY A 70 1.33 1.44 -7.67
CA GLY A 70 0.70 1.07 -8.92
C GLY A 70 0.36 -0.42 -9.00
N ARG A 71 0.84 -1.08 -10.07
CA ARG A 71 0.52 -2.49 -10.39
C ARG A 71 1.06 -3.53 -9.40
N ILE A 72 1.94 -3.15 -8.47
CA ILE A 72 2.48 -4.06 -7.45
C ILE A 72 1.36 -4.57 -6.55
N LEU A 73 0.32 -3.76 -6.33
CA LEU A 73 -0.82 -4.08 -5.47
C LEU A 73 -1.70 -5.21 -6.03
N LYS A 74 -1.61 -5.53 -7.33
CA LYS A 74 -2.38 -6.62 -7.96
C LYS A 74 -2.24 -7.98 -7.24
N LYS A 75 -1.14 -8.19 -6.50
CA LYS A 75 -0.86 -9.45 -5.79
C LYS A 75 -1.56 -9.57 -4.43
N ILE A 76 -2.09 -8.47 -3.90
CA ILE A 76 -2.72 -8.40 -2.57
C ILE A 76 -4.18 -8.85 -2.69
N LYS A 77 -4.60 -9.81 -1.86
CA LYS A 77 -5.99 -10.33 -1.82
C LYS A 77 -6.78 -9.84 -0.59
N ALA A 78 -6.37 -8.72 -0.03
CA ALA A 78 -6.89 -8.13 1.19
C ALA A 78 -7.76 -6.91 0.89
N ILE A 79 -8.50 -6.42 1.89
CA ILE A 79 -9.16 -5.12 1.79
C ILE A 79 -8.07 -4.05 1.75
N MET A 80 -7.96 -3.34 0.63
CA MET A 80 -6.96 -2.29 0.44
C MET A 80 -7.59 -0.91 0.63
N VAL A 81 -6.98 -0.11 1.50
CA VAL A 81 -7.43 1.24 1.82
C VAL A 81 -6.31 2.22 1.47
N LEU A 82 -6.52 3.13 0.52
CA LEU A 82 -5.56 4.21 0.28
C LEU A 82 -5.65 5.25 1.39
N ASP A 83 -4.54 5.47 2.08
CA ASP A 83 -4.43 6.40 3.21
C ASP A 83 -3.21 7.29 3.04
N CYS A 84 -3.33 8.26 2.14
CA CYS A 84 -2.30 9.20 1.72
C CYS A 84 -2.89 10.62 1.73
N PRO A 85 -3.06 11.25 2.92
CA PRO A 85 -3.65 12.58 3.03
C PRO A 85 -2.75 13.69 2.46
N GLU A 86 -1.47 13.41 2.25
CA GLU A 86 -0.47 14.38 1.78
C GLU A 86 -0.33 14.39 0.24
N ILE A 87 -1.27 13.77 -0.49
CA ILE A 87 -1.25 13.82 -1.96
C ILE A 87 -1.50 15.26 -2.41
N ASN A 88 -0.50 15.84 -3.08
CA ASN A 88 -0.65 17.09 -3.82
C ASN A 88 -0.49 16.81 -5.31
N LEU A 89 -1.58 16.97 -6.05
CA LEU A 89 -1.66 16.65 -7.47
C LEU A 89 -0.93 17.65 -8.36
N GLU A 90 -0.80 18.91 -7.93
CA GLU A 90 -0.19 19.99 -8.71
C GLU A 90 1.32 19.80 -8.89
N ILE A 91 1.96 19.15 -7.92
CA ILE A 91 3.40 18.87 -7.93
C ILE A 91 3.74 17.49 -8.50
N MET A 92 2.74 16.68 -8.83
CA MET A 92 2.99 15.31 -9.32
C MET A 92 3.39 15.31 -10.79
N ASN A 93 4.47 14.59 -11.10
CA ASN A 93 4.83 14.32 -12.48
C ASN A 93 3.96 13.21 -13.11
N ARG A 94 4.07 13.00 -14.42
CA ARG A 94 3.26 12.03 -15.16
C ARG A 94 3.39 10.60 -14.62
N ASP A 95 4.59 10.18 -14.24
CA ASP A 95 4.82 8.83 -13.71
C ASP A 95 4.16 8.63 -12.34
N GLN A 96 4.17 9.67 -11.50
CA GLN A 96 3.50 9.67 -10.20
C GLN A 96 1.98 9.62 -10.36
N LEU A 97 1.42 10.40 -11.29
CA LEU A 97 0.00 10.36 -11.62
C LEU A 97 -0.42 8.98 -12.13
N TYR A 98 0.38 8.38 -13.02
CA TYR A 98 0.13 7.03 -13.53
C TYR A 98 0.19 5.98 -12.41
N SER A 99 1.16 6.10 -11.50
CA SER A 99 1.28 5.20 -10.35
C SER A 99 0.11 5.35 -9.37
N LEU A 100 -0.34 6.58 -9.13
CA LEU A 100 -1.52 6.89 -8.33
C LEU A 100 -2.78 6.28 -8.94
N MET A 101 -2.98 6.46 -10.26
CA MET A 101 -4.14 5.92 -10.97
C MET A 101 -4.21 4.39 -10.83
N TRP A 102 -3.10 3.68 -11.06
CA TRP A 102 -3.07 2.23 -10.83
C TRP A 102 -3.26 1.86 -9.37
N THR A 103 -2.70 2.64 -8.43
CA THR A 103 -2.90 2.41 -7.00
C THR A 103 -4.38 2.49 -6.65
N LEU A 104 -5.10 3.50 -7.15
CA LEU A 104 -6.54 3.68 -6.94
C LEU A 104 -7.36 2.53 -7.54
N VAL A 105 -7.00 2.05 -8.73
CA VAL A 105 -7.66 0.89 -9.38
C VAL A 105 -7.61 -0.36 -8.51
N PHE A 106 -6.53 -0.58 -7.75
CA PHE A 106 -6.40 -1.75 -6.88
C PHE A 106 -6.98 -1.52 -5.47
N CYS A 107 -7.13 -0.28 -5.03
CA CYS A 107 -7.69 0.00 -3.70
C CYS A 107 -9.21 -0.17 -3.69
N ASN A 108 -9.73 -0.81 -2.63
CA ASN A 108 -11.17 -0.97 -2.43
C ASN A 108 -11.79 0.27 -1.82
N TYR A 109 -11.03 1.02 -1.02
CA TYR A 109 -11.49 2.21 -0.29
C TYR A 109 -10.41 3.27 -0.23
N VAL A 110 -10.80 4.49 0.14
CA VAL A 110 -9.90 5.57 0.58
C VAL A 110 -10.28 6.07 1.97
N THR A 111 -9.34 6.70 2.68
CA THR A 111 -9.71 7.47 3.89
C THR A 111 -10.34 8.81 3.50
N ARG A 112 -11.15 9.39 4.40
CA ARG A 112 -11.81 10.69 4.17
C ARG A 112 -10.81 11.79 3.80
N LYS A 113 -9.72 11.90 4.57
CA LYS A 113 -8.63 12.85 4.30
C LYS A 113 -7.96 12.62 2.94
N THR A 114 -7.80 11.37 2.53
CA THR A 114 -7.24 11.04 1.20
C THR A 114 -8.22 11.42 0.09
N LYS A 115 -9.52 11.22 0.29
CA LYS A 115 -10.55 11.64 -0.67
C LYS A 115 -10.57 13.16 -0.85
N GLU A 116 -10.49 13.91 0.25
CA GLU A 116 -10.37 15.36 0.25
C GLU A 116 -9.13 15.82 -0.53
N ALA A 117 -7.96 15.19 -0.29
CA ALA A 117 -6.72 15.50 -0.98
C ALA A 117 -6.76 15.18 -2.49
N LEU A 118 -7.48 14.13 -2.89
CA LEU A 118 -7.65 13.77 -4.31
C LEU A 118 -8.69 14.64 -5.02
N GLY A 119 -9.59 15.29 -4.27
CA GLY A 119 -10.60 16.19 -4.80
C GLY A 119 -11.42 15.56 -5.92
N LYS A 120 -11.49 16.25 -7.07
CA LYS A 120 -12.30 15.84 -8.23
C LYS A 120 -11.75 14.62 -9.00
N LEU A 121 -10.56 14.10 -8.66
CA LEU A 121 -10.04 12.89 -9.31
C LEU A 121 -10.78 11.62 -8.92
N LEU A 122 -11.43 11.61 -7.75
CA LEU A 122 -12.25 10.48 -7.33
C LEU A 122 -13.73 10.80 -7.53
N PRO A 123 -14.52 9.83 -8.02
CA PRO A 123 -15.98 9.93 -8.02
C PRO A 123 -16.52 10.24 -6.61
N SER A 124 -17.61 11.01 -6.56
CA SER A 124 -18.25 11.40 -5.29
C SER A 124 -18.73 10.19 -4.49
N ASP A 125 -19.10 9.10 -5.16
CA ASP A 125 -19.54 7.83 -4.60
C ASP A 125 -18.39 6.85 -4.27
N PHE A 126 -17.12 7.23 -4.54
CA PHE A 126 -15.99 6.36 -4.21
C PHE A 126 -15.98 6.02 -2.70
N PRO A 127 -15.91 4.73 -2.34
CA PRO A 127 -16.18 4.28 -0.98
C PRO A 127 -15.11 4.76 0.01
N ILE A 128 -15.58 5.23 1.17
CA ILE A 128 -14.72 5.71 2.26
C ILE A 128 -14.61 4.61 3.32
N TYR A 129 -13.39 4.33 3.75
CA TYR A 129 -13.15 3.43 4.87
C TYR A 129 -13.26 4.23 6.18
N GLU A 130 -14.42 4.11 6.83
CA GLU A 130 -14.62 4.61 8.19
C GLU A 130 -14.14 3.52 9.16
N ASN A 131 -13.01 3.78 9.83
CA ASN A 131 -12.53 2.91 10.88
C ASN A 131 -13.58 2.99 12.00
N ASN A 132 -14.47 2.01 12.12
CA ASN A 132 -15.20 1.79 13.37
C ASN A 132 -14.14 1.45 14.42
N ILE A 133 -13.76 2.46 15.20
CA ILE A 133 -13.07 2.28 16.48
C ILE A 133 -14.10 1.69 17.44
#